data_AF-A0A949EJS3-F1
#
_entry.id   AF-A0A949EJS3-F1
#
_cell.length_a   1.000
_cell.length_b   1.000
_cell.length_c   1.000
_cell.angle_alpha   90.00
_cell.angle_beta   90.00
_cell.angle_gamma   90.00
#
_symmetry.space_group_name_H-M   'P 1'
#
loop_
_entity.id
_entity.type
_entity.pdbx_description
1 polymer ?
#
loop_
_entity_poly.entity_id
_entity_poly.type
_entity_poly.pdbx_seq_one_letter_code
_entity_poly.pdbx_strand_id
1 'polypeptide(L)'
;SVIAYALGKKSYLDCGIAITTSIRRVFQALRIEVNDEFSVLEQFLRNLPFCLKSQGRVAILSFHSGEDNRVINYFEQGLKDGLYADISYEPIRPSQSEQYSNPRATSALLRWAIRK
;
A
#
# COMPACT_ATOMS: atom_id res chain seq x y z
N SER A 1 6.34 -11.50 -1.07
CA SER A 1 5.36 -11.34 -2.17
C SER A 1 5.57 -12.45 -3.19
N VAL A 2 4.74 -13.50 -3.18
CA VAL A 2 4.73 -14.54 -4.22
C VAL A 2 3.50 -14.31 -5.08
N ILE A 3 3.68 -14.08 -6.37
CA ILE A 3 2.60 -14.07 -7.36
C ILE A 3 2.86 -15.27 -8.28
N ALA A 4 2.02 -16.29 -8.19
CA ALA A 4 2.00 -17.39 -9.14
C ALA A 4 1.15 -16.98 -10.36
N TYR A 5 1.68 -17.14 -11.56
CA TYR A 5 0.93 -17.03 -12.81
C TYR A 5 0.74 -18.44 -13.40
N ALA A 6 -0.51 -18.82 -13.66
CA ALA A 6 -0.85 -20.02 -14.43
C ALA A 6 -1.35 -19.60 -15.82
N LEU A 7 -0.65 -20.01 -16.88
CA LEU A 7 -1.04 -19.84 -18.28
C LEU A 7 -1.66 -21.16 -18.79
N GLY A 8 -2.96 -21.17 -19.16
CA GLY A 8 -3.56 -22.34 -19.81
C GLY A 8 -5.09 -22.30 -20.03
N LYS A 9 -5.48 -22.20 -21.32
CA LYS A 9 -6.75 -22.47 -22.05
C LYS A 9 -8.17 -22.21 -21.44
N LYS A 10 -9.01 -21.67 -22.34
CA LYS A 10 -10.13 -20.71 -22.19
C LYS A 10 -11.47 -21.15 -21.54
N SER A 11 -11.64 -22.36 -20.99
CA SER A 11 -12.93 -22.78 -20.41
C SER A 11 -12.90 -23.27 -18.95
N TYR A 12 -11.71 -23.49 -18.38
CA TYR A 12 -11.49 -23.86 -16.96
C TYR A 12 -11.02 -22.68 -16.09
N LEU A 13 -10.96 -21.47 -16.67
CA LEU A 13 -10.30 -20.31 -16.10
C LEU A 13 -11.09 -19.63 -14.97
N ASP A 14 -12.43 -19.61 -15.01
CA ASP A 14 -13.19 -18.86 -14.00
C ASP A 14 -13.06 -19.48 -12.60
N CYS A 15 -13.10 -20.81 -12.51
CA CYS A 15 -12.87 -21.53 -11.26
C CYS A 15 -11.40 -21.43 -10.83
N GLY A 16 -10.44 -21.56 -11.76
CA GLY A 16 -9.00 -21.46 -11.47
C GLY A 16 -8.55 -20.06 -11.00
N ILE A 17 -9.12 -19.00 -11.58
CA ILE A 17 -8.88 -17.61 -11.17
C ILE A 17 -9.51 -17.35 -9.80
N ALA A 18 -10.73 -17.86 -9.56
CA ALA A 18 -11.40 -17.73 -8.26
C ALA A 18 -10.60 -18.45 -7.16
N ILE A 19 -10.11 -19.67 -7.41
CA ILE A 19 -9.28 -20.42 -6.46
C ILE A 19 -7.96 -19.69 -6.18
N THR A 20 -7.26 -19.23 -7.23
CA THR A 20 -5.99 -18.50 -7.09
C THR A 20 -6.17 -17.19 -6.32
N THR A 21 -7.28 -16.48 -6.56
CA THR A 21 -7.62 -15.24 -5.84
C THR A 21 -7.92 -15.51 -4.36
N SER A 22 -8.67 -16.58 -4.06
CA SER A 22 -8.95 -17.00 -2.69
C SER A 22 -7.67 -17.38 -1.95
N ILE A 23 -6.78 -18.17 -2.57
CA ILE A 23 -5.47 -18.52 -2.01
C ILE A 23 -4.64 -17.25 -1.74
N ARG A 24 -4.57 -16.32 -2.70
CA ARG A 24 -3.83 -15.06 -2.54
C ARG A 24 -4.36 -14.23 -1.36
N ARG A 25 -5.68 -14.15 -1.18
CA ARG A 25 -6.31 -13.43 -0.05
C ARG A 25 -6.02 -14.11 1.29
N VAL A 26 -6.08 -15.45 1.34
CA VAL A 26 -5.78 -16.22 2.55
C VAL A 26 -4.32 -16.05 2.97
N PHE A 27 -3.37 -16.21 2.04
CA PHE A 27 -1.95 -16.00 2.35
C PHE A 27 -1.62 -14.54 2.67
N GLN A 28 -2.35 -13.58 2.10
CA GLN A 28 -2.22 -12.17 2.50
C GLN A 28 -2.68 -11.95 3.94
N ALA A 29 -3.85 -12.50 4.32
CA ALA A 29 -4.36 -12.40 5.69
C ALA A 29 -3.42 -13.06 6.70
N LEU A 30 -2.89 -14.24 6.38
CA LEU A 30 -1.88 -14.91 7.20
C LEU A 30 -0.62 -14.06 7.36
N ARG A 31 -0.14 -13.42 6.30
CA ARG A 31 1.06 -12.58 6.36
C ARG A 31 0.84 -11.35 7.26
N ILE A 32 -0.32 -10.73 7.14
CA ILE A 32 -0.73 -9.60 7.98
C ILE A 32 -0.76 -10.01 9.46
N GLU A 33 -1.41 -11.14 9.77
CA GLU A 33 -1.58 -11.64 11.14
C GLU A 33 -0.26 -12.07 11.76
N VAL A 34 0.53 -12.88 11.04
CA VAL A 34 1.79 -13.44 11.56
C VAL A 34 2.84 -12.35 11.82
N ASN A 35 2.89 -11.31 10.98
CA ASN A 35 3.86 -10.23 11.10
C ASN A 35 3.31 -9.00 11.84
N ASP A 36 2.06 -9.03 12.30
CA ASP A 36 1.35 -7.89 12.89
C ASP A 36 1.50 -6.60 12.04
N GLU A 37 1.40 -6.75 10.71
CA GLU A 37 1.82 -5.70 9.74
C GLU A 37 1.04 -4.40 9.95
N PHE A 38 -0.22 -4.49 10.38
CA PHE A 38 -1.05 -3.32 10.62
C PHE A 38 -0.69 -2.57 11.91
N SER A 39 -0.45 -3.26 13.02
CA SER A 39 -0.09 -2.58 14.28
C SER A 39 1.26 -1.88 14.14
N VAL A 40 2.22 -2.53 13.46
CA VAL A 40 3.52 -1.92 13.15
C VAL A 40 3.37 -0.70 12.26
N LEU A 41 2.55 -0.77 11.20
CA LEU A 41 2.29 0.37 10.32
C LEU A 41 1.63 1.53 11.07
N GLU A 42 0.63 1.26 11.92
CA GLU A 42 -0.05 2.31 12.69
C GLU A 42 0.88 2.97 13.70
N GLN A 43 1.73 2.20 14.37
CA GLN A 43 2.74 2.73 15.29
C GLN A 43 3.76 3.60 14.53
N PHE A 44 4.20 3.15 13.36
CA PHE A 44 5.07 3.94 12.47
C PHE A 44 4.40 5.25 12.06
N LEU A 45 3.17 5.22 11.54
CA LEU A 45 2.43 6.40 11.08
C LEU A 45 2.16 7.40 12.20
N ARG A 46 1.90 6.93 13.42
CA ARG A 46 1.72 7.78 14.60
C ARG A 46 3.00 8.53 14.98
N ASN A 47 4.15 7.85 14.90
CA ASN A 47 5.43 8.42 15.30
C ASN A 47 6.09 9.24 14.18
N LEU A 48 5.69 9.00 12.93
CA LEU A 48 6.27 9.59 11.73
C LEU A 48 6.42 11.13 11.78
N PRO A 49 5.42 11.94 12.19
CA PRO A 49 5.56 13.40 12.22
C PRO A 49 6.64 13.90 13.18
N PHE A 50 6.96 13.12 14.21
CA PHE A 50 7.95 13.46 15.24
C PHE A 50 9.38 13.06 14.83
N CYS A 51 9.50 12.16 13.85
CA CYS A 51 10.78 11.77 13.26
C CYS A 51 11.21 12.71 12.12
N LEU A 52 10.31 13.54 11.60
CA LEU A 52 10.59 14.49 10.52
C LEU A 52 11.01 15.86 11.08
N LYS A 53 12.03 16.46 10.46
CA LYS A 53 12.34 17.88 10.67
C LYS A 53 11.23 18.76 10.05
N SER A 54 11.09 20.00 10.51
CA SER A 54 10.20 20.98 9.85
C SER A 54 10.55 21.08 8.37
N GLN A 55 9.53 21.18 7.52
CA GLN A 55 9.60 21.11 6.05
C GLN A 55 10.15 19.78 5.49
N GLY A 56 10.37 18.78 6.35
CA GLY A 56 10.77 17.43 5.96
C GLY A 56 9.66 16.74 5.16
N ARG A 57 10.04 15.91 4.20
CA ARG A 57 9.10 15.20 3.34
C ARG A 57 9.16 13.71 3.62
N VAL A 58 8.02 13.06 3.56
CA VAL A 58 7.91 11.61 3.60
C VAL A 58 7.16 11.13 2.38
N ALA A 59 7.58 9.99 1.83
CA ALA A 59 6.84 9.26 0.83
C ALA A 59 6.68 7.80 1.29
N ILE A 60 5.46 7.27 1.18
CA ILE A 60 5.08 5.93 1.62
C ILE A 60 4.56 5.17 0.40
N LEU A 61 5.12 3.99 0.17
CA LEU A 61 4.64 3.02 -0.83
C LEU A 61 3.80 1.97 -0.11
N SER A 62 2.54 1.83 -0.52
CA SER A 62 1.64 0.77 -0.07
C SER A 62 1.28 -0.14 -1.25
N PHE A 63 1.01 -1.41 -0.99
CA PHE A 63 0.76 -2.40 -2.05
C PHE A 63 -0.66 -2.97 -2.02
N HIS A 64 -1.44 -2.64 -0.99
CA HIS A 64 -2.84 -3.00 -0.91
C HIS A 64 -3.69 -1.94 -0.21
N SER A 65 -4.99 -1.97 -0.49
CA SER A 65 -5.96 -0.98 0.00
C SER A 65 -5.98 -0.84 1.51
N GLY A 66 -5.80 -1.92 2.27
CA GLY A 66 -5.77 -1.87 3.74
C GLY A 66 -4.63 -1.02 4.32
N GLU A 67 -3.48 -0.97 3.64
CA GLU A 67 -2.36 -0.09 4.01
C GLU A 67 -2.64 1.35 3.55
N ASP A 68 -3.00 1.53 2.26
CA ASP A 68 -3.25 2.83 1.66
C ASP A 68 -4.30 3.65 2.41
N ASN A 69 -5.41 2.98 2.78
CA ASN A 69 -6.49 3.60 3.56
C ASN A 69 -5.99 4.09 4.93
N ARG A 70 -5.10 3.36 5.60
CA ARG A 70 -4.52 3.81 6.87
C ARG A 70 -3.60 5.01 6.65
N VAL A 71 -2.76 4.96 5.61
CA VAL A 71 -1.85 6.06 5.27
C VAL A 71 -2.63 7.36 5.04
N ILE A 72 -3.66 7.34 4.18
CA ILE A 72 -4.44 8.55 3.92
C ILE A 72 -5.20 9.03 5.16
N ASN A 73 -5.79 8.13 5.95
CA ASN A 73 -6.48 8.52 7.19
C ASN A 73 -5.54 9.22 8.19
N TYR A 74 -4.32 8.71 8.38
CA TYR A 74 -3.32 9.32 9.26
C TYR A 74 -2.79 10.65 8.70
N PHE A 75 -2.62 10.76 7.38
CA PHE A 75 -2.19 12.02 6.75
C PHE A 75 -3.27 13.09 6.85
N GLU A 76 -4.53 12.76 6.59
CA GLU A 76 -5.65 13.68 6.75
C GLU A 76 -5.84 14.12 8.20
N GLN A 77 -5.73 13.19 9.15
CA GLN A 77 -5.81 13.52 10.56
C GLN A 77 -4.64 14.42 10.98
N GLY A 78 -3.41 14.09 10.58
CA GLY A 78 -2.23 14.90 10.86
C GLY A 78 -2.27 16.29 10.20
N LEU A 79 -2.92 16.43 9.05
CA LEU A 79 -3.16 17.73 8.41
C LEU A 79 -4.13 18.57 9.24
N LYS A 80 -5.24 17.97 9.73
CA LYS A 80 -6.22 18.62 10.62
C LYS A 80 -5.59 19.04 11.96
N ASP A 81 -4.72 18.20 12.50
CA ASP A 81 -4.01 18.45 13.76
C ASP A 81 -2.84 19.45 13.59
N GLY A 82 -2.58 19.91 12.36
CA GLY A 82 -1.52 20.87 12.05
C GLY A 82 -0.10 20.29 12.11
N LEU A 83 0.04 18.96 12.11
CA LEU A 83 1.32 18.26 12.04
C LEU A 83 1.91 18.30 10.63
N TYR A 84 1.07 18.20 9.61
CA TYR A 84 1.49 18.31 8.21
C TYR A 84 1.13 19.68 7.62
N ALA A 85 1.98 20.17 6.72
CA ALA A 85 1.72 21.36 5.92
C ALA A 85 0.91 21.02 4.66
N ASP A 86 1.17 19.85 4.06
CA ASP A 86 0.52 19.40 2.84
C ASP A 86 0.62 17.87 2.68
N ILE A 87 -0.33 17.27 1.94
CA ILE A 87 -0.43 15.82 1.73
C ILE A 87 -0.94 15.48 0.31
N SER A 88 -0.67 14.26 -0.16
CA SER A 88 -1.27 13.73 -1.40
C SER A 88 -2.65 13.11 -1.16
N TYR A 89 -3.70 13.71 -1.72
CA TYR A 89 -5.07 13.18 -1.67
C TYR A 89 -5.28 11.95 -2.56
N GLU A 90 -4.71 11.99 -3.77
CA GLU A 90 -4.72 10.84 -4.68
C GLU A 90 -3.37 10.12 -4.66
N PRO A 91 -3.35 8.79 -4.66
CA PRO A 91 -2.11 8.04 -4.69
C PRO A 91 -1.50 8.10 -6.10
N ILE A 92 -0.19 8.32 -6.17
CA ILE A 92 0.57 8.24 -7.41
C ILE A 92 0.73 6.75 -7.76
N ARG A 93 0.36 6.39 -8.99
CA ARG A 93 0.43 5.02 -9.52
C ARG A 93 1.61 4.85 -10.46
N PRO A 94 2.18 3.63 -10.57
CA PRO A 94 3.25 3.34 -11.53
C PRO A 94 2.76 3.54 -12.97
N SER A 95 3.66 4.00 -13.82
CA SER A 95 3.39 4.17 -15.26
C SER A 95 3.22 2.81 -15.97
N GLN A 96 2.62 2.81 -17.16
CA GLN A 96 2.46 1.56 -17.93
C GLN A 96 3.79 0.90 -18.30
N SER A 97 4.81 1.69 -18.66
CA SER A 97 6.16 1.19 -18.96
C SER A 97 6.83 0.57 -17.73
N GLU A 98 6.61 1.16 -16.56
CA GLU A 98 7.09 0.61 -15.28
C GLU A 98 6.37 -0.69 -14.92
N GLN A 99 5.05 -0.76 -15.09
CA GLN A 99 4.29 -2.00 -14.85
C GLN A 99 4.75 -3.14 -15.76
N TYR A 100 5.11 -2.84 -17.01
CA TYR A 100 5.67 -3.83 -17.94
C TYR A 100 7.06 -4.31 -17.52
N SER A 101 7.94 -3.37 -17.14
CA SER A 101 9.32 -3.67 -16.75
C SER A 101 9.42 -4.30 -15.36
N ASN A 102 8.49 -3.97 -14.48
CA ASN A 102 8.39 -4.45 -13.12
C ASN A 102 6.92 -4.78 -12.76
N PRO A 103 6.45 -6.01 -13.05
CA PRO A 103 5.08 -6.43 -12.73
C PRO A 103 4.74 -6.38 -11.23
N ARG A 104 5.75 -6.32 -10.34
CA ARG A 104 5.52 -6.17 -8.88
C ARG A 104 5.10 -4.76 -8.50
N ALA A 105 5.40 -3.77 -9.34
CA ALA A 105 5.02 -2.37 -9.10
C ALA A 105 3.53 -2.14 -9.33
N THR A 106 2.83 -2.98 -10.09
CA THR A 106 1.44 -2.77 -10.54
C THR A 106 0.44 -2.44 -9.43
N SER A 107 0.64 -2.97 -8.22
CA SER A 107 -0.23 -2.69 -7.07
C SER A 107 0.29 -1.60 -6.14
N ALA A 108 1.41 -0.95 -6.46
CA ALA A 108 2.01 0.10 -5.66
C ALA A 108 1.18 1.39 -5.74
N LEU A 109 1.00 2.01 -4.58
CA LEU A 109 0.36 3.29 -4.37
C LEU A 109 1.31 4.15 -3.56
N LEU A 110 1.77 5.25 -4.14
CA LEU A 110 2.67 6.18 -3.49
C LEU A 110 1.87 7.38 -2.94
N ARG A 111 2.05 7.67 -1.66
CA ARG A 111 1.53 8.88 -1.00
C ARG A 111 2.65 9.66 -0.35
N TRP A 112 2.52 10.98 -0.29
CA TRP A 112 3.50 11.85 0.36
C TRP A 112 2.85 12.83 1.33
N ALA A 113 3.64 13.29 2.29
CA ALA A 113 3.28 14.37 3.20
C ALA A 113 4.49 15.26 3.50
N ILE A 114 4.23 16.53 3.82
CA ILE A 114 5.25 17.52 4.19
C ILE A 114 5.03 17.91 5.65
N ARG A 115 6.05 17.76 6.49
CA ARG A 115 6.03 18.18 7.88
C ARG A 115 5.98 19.70 7.96
N LYS A 116 5.06 20.22 8.76
CA LYS A 116 5.01 21.65 9.10
C LYS A 116 6.22 22.05 9.94
#